data_AF-X6J6V2-F1
#
_entry.id   AF-X6J6V2-F1
#
_cell.length_a   1.000
_cell.length_b   1.000
_cell.length_c   1.000
_cell.angle_alpha   90.00
_cell.angle_beta   90.00
_cell.angle_gamma   90.00
#
_symmetry.space_group_name_H-M   'P 1'
#
loop_
_entity.id
_entity.type
_entity.pdbx_description
1 polymer ?
#
loop_
_entity_poly.entity_id
_entity_poly.type
_entity_poly.pdbx_seq_one_letter_code
_entity_poly.pdbx_strand_id
1 'polypeptide(L)' 'MGEPSDVGNLAVWLASEESAFVTGQVYVIDGGRTKKLPLPIS' A
#
# COMPACT_ATOMS: atom_id res chain seq x y z
N MET A 1 -9.86 8.85 -8.78
CA MET A 1 -8.71 9.64 -8.28
C MET A 1 -8.27 9.02 -6.96
N GLY A 2 -7.22 9.50 -6.30
CA GLY A 2 -6.90 9.04 -4.95
C GLY A 2 -7.65 9.91 -3.94
N GLU A 3 -8.28 9.29 -2.95
CA GLU A 3 -9.07 9.97 -1.91
C GLU A 3 -8.35 9.88 -0.56
N PRO A 4 -8.56 10.83 0.36
CA PRO A 4 -7.98 10.75 1.72
C PRO A 4 -8.30 9.43 2.45
N SER A 5 -9.48 8.85 2.17
CA SER A 5 -9.89 7.56 2.72
C SER A 5 -8.98 6.40 2.30
N ASP A 6 -8.31 6.47 1.16
CA ASP A 6 -7.42 5.39 0.69
C ASP A 6 -6.23 5.21 1.64
N VAL A 7 -5.68 6.33 2.15
CA VAL A 7 -4.62 6.31 3.17
C VAL A 7 -5.21 6.02 4.56
N GLY A 8 -6.37 6.57 4.87
CA GLY A 8 -7.06 6.36 6.15
C GLY A 8 -7.36 4.88 6.43
N ASN A 9 -7.82 4.14 5.42
CA ASN A 9 -8.11 2.71 5.54
C ASN A 9 -6.85 1.89 5.86
N LEU A 10 -5.70 2.21 5.25
CA LEU A 10 -4.42 1.58 5.60
C LEU A 10 -4.04 1.88 7.05
N ALA A 11 -4.21 3.13 7.50
CA ALA A 11 -3.90 3.50 8.88
C ALA A 11 -4.78 2.74 9.89
N VAL A 12 -6.07 2.57 9.59
CA VAL A 12 -7.00 1.77 10.42
C VAL A 12 -6.57 0.31 10.48
N TRP A 13 -6.19 -0.29 9.34
CA TRP A 13 -5.69 -1.67 9.33
C TRP A 13 -4.36 -1.83 10.08
N LEU A 14 -3.42 -0.87 9.93
CA LEU A 14 -2.16 -0.86 10.70
C LEU A 14 -2.37 -0.69 12.21
N ALA A 15 -3.49 -0.12 12.62
CA ALA A 15 -3.88 0.00 14.03
C ALA A 15 -4.65 -1.22 14.55
N SER A 16 -5.05 -2.16 13.68
CA SER A 16 -5.81 -3.36 14.06
C SER A 16 -4.88 -4.54 14.38
N GLU A 17 -5.42 -5.54 15.08
CA GLU A 17 -4.69 -6.78 15.39
C GLU A 17 -4.31 -7.58 14.13
N GLU A 18 -4.98 -7.34 13.01
CA GLU A 18 -4.71 -8.04 11.74
C GLU A 18 -3.32 -7.72 11.17
N SER A 19 -2.71 -6.63 11.62
CA SER A 19 -1.38 -6.19 11.21
C SER A 19 -0.31 -6.45 12.29
N ALA A 20 -0.58 -7.27 13.31
CA ALA A 20 0.29 -7.43 14.49
C ALA A 20 1.76 -7.80 14.19
N PHE A 21 2.04 -8.44 13.06
CA PHE A 21 3.40 -8.82 12.66
C PHE A 21 4.05 -7.87 11.64
N VAL A 22 3.34 -6.81 11.25
CA VAL A 22 3.74 -5.88 10.20
C VAL A 22 4.51 -4.73 10.82
N THR A 23 5.80 -4.64 10.51
CA THR A 23 6.66 -3.56 10.99
C THR A 23 7.78 -3.24 10.00
N GLY A 24 8.31 -2.03 10.07
CA GLY A 24 9.40 -1.55 9.21
C GLY A 24 9.06 -1.43 7.72
N GLN A 25 7.79 -1.52 7.35
CA GLN A 25 7.35 -1.47 5.95
C GLN A 25 7.01 -0.06 5.50
N VAL A 26 7.20 0.18 4.20
CA VAL A 26 6.72 1.38 3.51
C VAL A 26 5.61 0.96 2.55
N TYR A 27 4.42 1.52 2.71
CA TYR A 27 3.25 1.23 1.88
C TYR A 27 3.03 2.36 0.86
N VAL A 28 2.84 1.99 -0.42
CA VAL A 28 2.54 2.93 -1.51
C VAL A 28 1.06 2.84 -1.85
N ILE A 29 0.33 3.96 -1.69
CA ILE A 29 -1.10 4.08 -2.01
C ILE A 29 -1.30 5.14 -3.09
N ASP A 30 -1.06 4.73 -4.33
CA ASP A 30 -1.12 5.62 -5.50
C ASP A 30 -2.02 5.09 -6.62
N GLY A 31 -2.81 4.05 -6.33
CA GLY A 31 -3.63 3.35 -7.33
C GLY A 31 -2.82 2.53 -8.35
N GLY A 32 -1.58 2.18 -8.02
CA GLY A 32 -0.70 1.38 -8.88
C GLY A 32 0.08 2.19 -9.92
N ARG A 33 0.12 3.52 -9.81
CA ARG A 33 0.80 4.41 -10.77
C ARG A 33 2.31 4.23 -10.81
N THR A 34 2.90 3.85 -9.68
CA THR A 34 4.35 3.61 -9.53
C THR A 34 4.72 2.14 -9.74
N LYS A 35 3.76 1.26 -10.12
CA LYS A 35 4.11 -0.12 -10.47
C LYS A 35 5.04 -0.11 -11.69
N LYS A 36 6.26 -0.61 -11.50
CA LYS A 36 7.14 -0.92 -12.62
C LYS A 36 6.50 -2.02 -13.45
N LEU A 37 6.44 -1.80 -14.76
CA LEU A 37 6.08 -2.86 -15.71
C LEU A 37 7.12 -3.98 -15.60
N PRO A 38 6.71 -5.26 -15.76
CA PRO A 38 7.67 -6.35 -15.85
C PRO A 38 8.65 -6.07 -16.99
N LEU A 39 9.92 -6.42 -16.78
CA LEU A 39 10.91 -6.33 -17.85
C LEU A 39 10.45 -7.20 -19.03
N PRO A 40 10.62 -6.74 -20.28
CA PRO A 40 10.29 -7.57 -21.42
C PRO A 40 11.10 -8.86 -21.36
N ILE A 41 10.41 -9.99 -21.54
CA ILE A 41 11.06 -11.29 -21.74
C ILE A 41 11.88 -11.19 -23.02
N SER A 42 13.20 -11.29 -22.85
CA SER A 42 14.16 -11.53 -23.93
C SER A 42 13.95 -12.90 -24.55
#